data_AF-A0A0M3QN03-F1
#
_entry.id   AF-A0A0M3QN03-F1
#
_cell.length_a   1.000
_cell.length_b   1.000
_cell.length_c   1.000
_cell.angle_alpha   90.00
_cell.angle_beta   90.00
_cell.angle_gamma   90.00
#
_symmetry.space_group_name_H-M   'P 1'
#
loop_
_entity.id
_entity.type
_entity.pdbx_description
1 polymer ?
#
loop_
_entity_poly.entity_id
_entity_poly.type
_entity_poly.pdbx_seq_one_letter_code
_entity_poly.pdbx_strand_id
1 'polypeptide(L)'
;MLGDEDRGRLRRLVDVVAGYDLRRVVEEVAGGGVAAGVMASLAARCVFDHVATLVFPDRVADVVDALDRWGFEVCAPVPSVVVRDRLVRRHGLGVDDRDVSIVKAWTGHPPDGPRGLEVFVFPRPRKDDAVAEAERRSRDEDHFALRVTHPGGGGLALVRSLLVEDLSMVPDGSGHNPYEGAGVGGRSVLYFTAPGGRLELTCDGSPAHGA
;
A
#
# COMPACT_ATOMS: atom_id res chain seq x y z
N MET A 1 1.09 20.11 -10.80
CA MET A 1 -0.30 19.70 -11.05
C MET A 1 -0.34 18.18 -11.04
N LEU A 2 -1.41 17.56 -10.52
CA LEU A 2 -1.64 16.13 -10.72
C LEU A 2 -2.19 15.89 -12.13
N GLY A 3 -1.43 15.18 -12.96
CA GLY A 3 -1.78 14.86 -14.35
C GLY A 3 -3.01 13.96 -14.48
N ASP A 4 -3.63 13.97 -15.65
CA ASP A 4 -4.93 13.29 -15.89
C ASP A 4 -4.85 11.77 -15.76
N GLU A 5 -3.73 11.15 -16.15
CA GLU A 5 -3.54 9.70 -16.01
C GLU A 5 -3.51 9.28 -14.54
N ASP A 6 -2.68 9.94 -13.73
CA ASP A 6 -2.57 9.68 -12.29
C ASP A 6 -3.90 9.99 -11.58
N ARG A 7 -4.56 11.09 -11.98
CA ARG A 7 -5.89 11.45 -11.49
C ARG A 7 -6.93 10.36 -11.80
N GLY A 8 -6.93 9.86 -13.03
CA GLY A 8 -7.81 8.78 -13.47
C GLY A 8 -7.53 7.48 -12.73
N ARG A 9 -6.25 7.20 -12.42
CA ARG A 9 -5.84 6.05 -11.59
C ARG A 9 -6.39 6.16 -10.18
N LEU A 10 -6.15 7.30 -9.49
CA LEU A 10 -6.65 7.50 -8.14
C LEU A 10 -8.18 7.35 -8.07
N ARG A 11 -8.92 7.90 -9.03
CA ARG A 11 -10.38 7.75 -9.08
C ARG A 11 -10.85 6.30 -9.18
N ARG A 12 -10.19 5.46 -9.99
CA ARG A 12 -10.53 4.03 -10.05
C ARG A 12 -10.28 3.34 -8.71
N LEU A 13 -9.21 3.73 -8.01
CA LEU A 13 -8.90 3.15 -6.70
C LEU A 13 -9.89 3.61 -5.63
N VAL A 14 -10.44 4.81 -5.72
CA VAL A 14 -11.55 5.26 -4.86
C VAL A 14 -12.73 4.28 -4.96
N ASP A 15 -13.14 3.92 -6.18
CA ASP A 15 -14.25 2.99 -6.39
C ASP A 15 -13.94 1.59 -5.82
N VAL A 16 -12.68 1.17 -5.92
CA VAL A 16 -12.20 -0.09 -5.33
C VAL A 16 -12.31 -0.05 -3.79
N VAL A 17 -11.79 0.99 -3.13
CA VAL A 17 -11.84 1.12 -1.66
C VAL A 17 -13.28 1.09 -1.15
N ALA A 18 -14.20 1.75 -1.86
CA ALA A 18 -15.61 1.79 -1.47
C ALA A 18 -16.33 0.44 -1.60
N GLY A 19 -15.90 -0.42 -2.54
CA GLY A 19 -16.60 -1.65 -2.89
C GLY A 19 -15.92 -2.95 -2.44
N TYR A 20 -14.75 -2.88 -1.81
CA TYR A 20 -13.93 -4.06 -1.47
C TYR A 20 -13.90 -4.30 0.03
N ASP A 21 -14.02 -5.58 0.39
CA ASP A 21 -13.73 -6.09 1.72
C ASP A 21 -12.51 -7.03 1.69
N LEU A 22 -12.10 -7.51 2.86
CA LEU A 22 -10.97 -8.44 2.96
C LEU A 22 -11.15 -9.66 2.05
N ARG A 23 -12.36 -10.21 1.99
CA ARG A 23 -12.62 -11.40 1.19
C ARG A 23 -12.38 -11.12 -0.29
N ARG A 24 -13.00 -10.05 -0.80
CA ARG A 24 -12.89 -9.64 -2.19
C ARG A 24 -11.45 -9.34 -2.57
N VAL A 25 -10.69 -8.66 -1.71
CA VAL A 25 -9.26 -8.40 -1.92
C VAL A 25 -8.46 -9.69 -2.02
N VAL A 26 -8.63 -10.62 -1.08
CA VAL A 26 -7.83 -11.85 -1.06
C VAL A 26 -8.18 -12.75 -2.26
N GLU A 27 -9.46 -12.88 -2.61
CA GLU A 27 -9.90 -13.65 -3.78
C GLU A 27 -9.41 -13.02 -5.10
N GLU A 28 -9.46 -11.69 -5.22
CA GLU A 28 -8.92 -10.95 -6.37
C GLU A 28 -7.42 -11.22 -6.52
N VAL A 29 -6.63 -10.99 -5.47
CA VAL A 29 -5.16 -11.09 -5.54
C VAL A 29 -4.71 -12.54 -5.73
N ALA A 30 -5.36 -13.50 -5.07
CA ALA A 30 -5.07 -14.93 -5.27
C ALA A 30 -5.42 -15.40 -6.70
N GLY A 31 -6.22 -14.65 -7.45
CA GLY A 31 -6.64 -15.00 -8.81
C GLY A 31 -7.70 -16.10 -8.85
N GLY A 32 -8.48 -16.27 -7.79
CA GLY A 32 -9.48 -17.33 -7.70
C GLY A 32 -10.14 -17.50 -6.33
N GLY A 33 -10.93 -18.57 -6.20
CA GLY A 33 -11.63 -18.89 -4.96
C GLY A 33 -10.68 -19.36 -3.86
N VAL A 34 -10.85 -18.82 -2.66
CA VAL A 34 -10.07 -19.16 -1.47
C VAL A 34 -10.83 -20.17 -0.61
N ALA A 35 -10.13 -21.18 -0.10
CA ALA A 35 -10.73 -22.15 0.81
C ALA A 35 -11.33 -21.44 2.04
N ALA A 36 -12.56 -21.82 2.42
CA ALA A 36 -13.31 -21.11 3.47
C ALA A 36 -12.57 -21.04 4.82
N GLY A 37 -11.81 -22.10 5.19
CA GLY A 37 -11.02 -22.13 6.41
C GLY A 37 -9.83 -21.14 6.39
N VAL A 38 -9.18 -20.98 5.24
CA VAL A 38 -8.10 -20.00 5.05
C VAL A 38 -8.67 -18.58 5.15
N MET A 39 -9.78 -18.32 4.45
CA MET A 39 -10.45 -17.03 4.49
C MET A 39 -10.90 -16.66 5.91
N ALA A 40 -11.50 -17.59 6.66
CA ALA A 40 -11.90 -17.37 8.04
C ALA A 40 -10.68 -17.09 8.95
N SER A 41 -9.56 -17.78 8.72
CA SER A 41 -8.32 -17.58 9.48
C SER A 41 -7.70 -16.21 9.24
N LEU A 42 -7.74 -15.73 8.00
CA LEU A 42 -7.35 -14.37 7.63
C LEU A 42 -8.29 -13.33 8.23
N ALA A 43 -9.60 -13.47 8.06
CA ALA A 43 -10.59 -12.52 8.59
C ALA A 43 -10.54 -12.38 10.12
N ALA A 44 -10.13 -13.42 10.85
CA ALA A 44 -9.96 -13.37 12.29
C ALA A 44 -8.73 -12.54 12.75
N ARG A 45 -7.78 -12.26 11.85
CA ARG A 45 -6.46 -11.67 12.19
C ARG A 45 -6.09 -10.46 11.36
N CYS A 46 -6.84 -10.22 10.29
CA CYS A 46 -6.57 -9.17 9.34
C CYS A 46 -7.84 -8.39 9.05
N VAL A 47 -7.62 -7.13 8.69
CA VAL A 47 -8.63 -6.30 8.04
C VAL A 47 -8.05 -5.78 6.74
N PHE A 48 -8.91 -5.54 5.75
CA PHE A 48 -8.51 -4.75 4.59
C PHE A 48 -8.17 -3.34 5.08
N ASP A 49 -6.98 -2.84 4.75
CA ASP A 49 -6.46 -1.57 5.25
C ASP A 49 -6.51 -0.51 4.14
N HIS A 50 -5.84 -0.75 3.03
CA HIS A 50 -5.80 0.23 1.94
C HIS A 50 -5.50 -0.41 0.60
N VAL A 51 -5.75 0.35 -0.46
CA VAL A 51 -5.14 0.11 -1.78
C VAL A 51 -4.15 1.22 -2.05
N ALA A 52 -3.00 0.85 -2.61
CA ALA A 52 -1.88 1.75 -2.81
C ALA A 52 -1.54 1.93 -4.27
N THR A 53 -0.97 3.09 -4.60
CA THR A 53 -0.39 3.38 -5.92
C THR A 53 0.64 4.50 -5.87
N LEU A 54 1.51 4.55 -6.87
CA LEU A 54 2.50 5.61 -7.07
C LEU A 54 2.04 6.60 -8.14
N VAL A 55 2.12 7.90 -7.83
CA VAL A 55 1.76 9.01 -8.73
C VAL A 55 2.85 10.08 -8.80
N PHE A 56 2.82 10.87 -9.87
CA PHE A 56 3.90 11.79 -10.23
C PHE A 56 3.38 13.22 -10.50
N PRO A 57 2.97 13.96 -9.45
CA PRO A 57 2.56 15.36 -9.58
C PRO A 57 3.78 16.30 -9.65
N ASP A 58 3.56 17.60 -9.83
CA ASP A 58 4.62 18.59 -9.64
C ASP A 58 4.99 18.75 -8.15
N ARG A 59 4.01 18.60 -7.25
CA ARG A 59 4.18 18.75 -5.80
C ARG A 59 3.28 17.80 -5.03
N VAL A 60 3.70 17.42 -3.83
CA VAL A 60 2.88 16.59 -2.90
C VAL A 60 1.52 17.23 -2.60
N ALA A 61 1.50 18.55 -2.41
CA ALA A 61 0.27 19.31 -2.17
C ALA A 61 -0.78 19.14 -3.28
N ASP A 62 -0.37 18.89 -4.53
CA ASP A 62 -1.33 18.74 -5.63
C ASP A 62 -2.17 17.46 -5.50
N VAL A 63 -1.64 16.42 -4.85
CA VAL A 63 -2.35 15.17 -4.52
C VAL A 63 -3.28 15.40 -3.33
N VAL A 64 -2.78 16.04 -2.27
CA VAL A 64 -3.58 16.39 -1.08
C VAL A 64 -4.80 17.22 -1.49
N ASP A 65 -4.59 18.30 -2.24
CA ASP A 65 -5.66 19.18 -2.71
C ASP A 65 -6.65 18.43 -3.63
N ALA A 66 -6.19 17.44 -4.40
CA ALA A 66 -7.07 16.66 -5.26
C ALA A 66 -7.98 15.72 -4.45
N LEU A 67 -7.42 15.02 -3.47
CA LEU A 67 -8.16 14.12 -2.58
C LEU A 67 -9.15 14.90 -1.71
N ASP A 68 -8.74 16.03 -1.13
CA ASP A 68 -9.60 16.91 -0.35
C ASP A 68 -10.80 17.41 -1.16
N ARG A 69 -10.58 17.87 -2.40
CA ARG A 69 -11.66 18.26 -3.33
C ARG A 69 -12.61 17.12 -3.70
N TRP A 70 -12.18 15.86 -3.53
CA TRP A 70 -13.04 14.69 -3.74
C TRP A 70 -13.74 14.23 -2.46
N GLY A 71 -13.60 14.98 -1.37
CA GLY A 71 -14.26 14.70 -0.08
C GLY A 71 -13.53 13.67 0.77
N PHE A 72 -12.24 13.44 0.52
CA PHE A 72 -11.43 12.58 1.38
C PHE A 72 -10.88 13.36 2.56
N GLU A 73 -10.86 12.71 3.72
CA GLU A 73 -10.00 13.14 4.82
C GLU A 73 -8.58 12.66 4.54
N VAL A 74 -7.59 13.55 4.69
CA VAL A 74 -6.19 13.30 4.30
C VAL A 74 -5.27 13.52 5.49
N CYS A 75 -4.36 12.57 5.74
CA CYS A 75 -3.29 12.72 6.73
C CYS A 75 -2.21 13.70 6.26
N ALA A 76 -1.48 14.28 7.22
CA ALA A 76 -0.23 14.96 6.91
C ALA A 76 0.73 14.02 6.17
N PRO A 77 1.32 14.42 5.02
CA PRO A 77 2.26 13.58 4.28
C PRO A 77 3.47 13.20 5.13
N VAL A 78 3.93 11.96 5.01
CA VAL A 78 5.14 11.46 5.68
C VAL A 78 6.13 10.87 4.67
N PRO A 79 7.44 10.80 4.95
CA PRO A 79 8.40 10.19 4.03
C PRO A 79 8.09 8.70 3.77
N SER A 80 8.20 8.26 2.50
CA SER A 80 8.11 6.85 2.11
C SER A 80 9.49 6.23 1.97
N VAL A 81 10.02 5.69 3.07
CA VAL A 81 11.39 5.12 3.09
C VAL A 81 11.49 3.87 2.21
N VAL A 82 10.52 2.97 2.31
CA VAL A 82 10.54 1.67 1.62
C VAL A 82 10.40 1.83 0.11
N VAL A 83 9.43 2.63 -0.35
CA VAL A 83 9.21 2.86 -1.79
C VAL A 83 10.34 3.68 -2.39
N ARG A 84 10.85 4.69 -1.67
CA ARG A 84 12.06 5.42 -2.09
C ARG A 84 13.23 4.47 -2.34
N ASP A 85 13.52 3.57 -1.41
CA ASP A 85 14.66 2.66 -1.55
C ASP A 85 14.46 1.66 -2.72
N ARG A 86 13.22 1.27 -3.00
CA ARG A 86 12.87 0.47 -4.19
C ARG A 86 13.09 1.25 -5.49
N LEU A 87 12.60 2.48 -5.57
CA LEU A 87 12.77 3.35 -6.74
C LEU A 87 14.24 3.67 -7.01
N VAL A 88 15.02 3.98 -5.95
CA VAL A 88 16.47 4.18 -6.05
C VAL A 88 17.16 2.94 -6.62
N ARG A 89 16.81 1.74 -6.14
CA ARG A 89 17.41 0.50 -6.63
C ARG A 89 17.03 0.20 -8.08
N ARG A 90 15.77 0.46 -8.46
CA ARG A 90 15.22 0.15 -9.78
C ARG A 90 15.73 1.11 -10.87
N HIS A 91 15.84 2.41 -10.55
CA HIS A 91 16.14 3.46 -11.53
C HIS A 91 17.49 4.15 -11.33
N GLY A 92 18.24 3.81 -10.27
CA GLY A 92 19.55 4.42 -10.00
C GLY A 92 19.47 5.90 -9.62
N LEU A 93 18.46 6.29 -8.84
CA LEU A 93 18.17 7.70 -8.54
C LEU A 93 19.30 8.39 -7.73
N GLY A 94 19.63 9.61 -8.15
CA GLY A 94 20.59 10.50 -7.47
C GLY A 94 20.10 10.95 -6.09
N VAL A 95 20.94 11.66 -5.32
CA VAL A 95 20.60 12.08 -3.94
C VAL A 95 19.44 13.07 -3.91
N ASP A 96 19.40 13.99 -4.89
CA ASP A 96 18.37 15.04 -4.98
C ASP A 96 17.03 14.53 -5.55
N ASP A 97 16.93 13.23 -5.86
CA ASP A 97 15.80 12.63 -6.57
C ASP A 97 15.18 11.47 -5.77
N ARG A 98 15.03 11.69 -4.45
CA ARG A 98 14.61 10.65 -3.49
C ARG A 98 13.44 11.05 -2.61
N ASP A 99 12.86 12.21 -2.88
CA ASP A 99 11.75 12.74 -2.09
C ASP A 99 10.45 12.05 -2.51
N VAL A 100 10.19 10.92 -1.86
CA VAL A 100 8.94 10.17 -1.99
C VAL A 100 8.16 10.31 -0.69
N SER A 101 6.90 10.72 -0.80
CA SER A 101 5.99 10.87 0.34
C SER A 101 4.87 9.84 0.29
N ILE A 102 4.30 9.53 1.45
CA ILE A 102 3.06 8.79 1.61
C ILE A 102 1.96 9.78 1.96
N VAL A 103 0.87 9.75 1.22
CA VAL A 103 -0.38 10.47 1.51
C VAL A 103 -1.46 9.44 1.75
N LYS A 104 -1.96 9.35 2.99
CA LYS A 104 -3.11 8.50 3.33
C LYS A 104 -4.41 9.28 3.27
N ALA A 105 -5.44 8.67 2.70
CA ALA A 105 -6.74 9.29 2.56
C ALA A 105 -7.88 8.27 2.74
N TRP A 106 -9.01 8.68 3.34
CA TRP A 106 -10.16 7.80 3.57
C TRP A 106 -11.50 8.52 3.33
N THR A 107 -12.53 7.75 2.96
CA THR A 107 -13.92 8.20 2.92
C THR A 107 -14.63 7.75 4.19
N GLY A 108 -14.50 8.53 5.26
CA GLY A 108 -15.08 8.21 6.55
C GLY A 108 -14.42 7.05 7.29
N HIS A 109 -14.99 6.67 8.43
CA HIS A 109 -14.44 5.67 9.34
C HIS A 109 -15.42 4.48 9.44
N PRO A 110 -15.26 3.42 8.64
CA PRO A 110 -16.10 2.24 8.78
C PRO A 110 -15.88 1.56 10.15
N PRO A 111 -16.85 0.74 10.63
CA PRO A 111 -16.81 0.14 11.97
C PRO A 111 -15.58 -0.72 12.24
N ASP A 112 -14.95 -1.26 11.20
CA ASP A 112 -13.76 -2.12 11.25
C ASP A 112 -12.43 -1.36 11.09
N GLY A 113 -12.48 -0.02 11.13
CA GLY A 113 -11.33 0.88 11.08
C GLY A 113 -11.21 1.63 9.74
N PRO A 114 -10.34 2.64 9.65
CA PRO A 114 -10.19 3.41 8.43
C PRO A 114 -9.70 2.50 7.29
N ARG A 115 -10.45 2.49 6.19
CA ARG A 115 -10.07 1.88 4.92
C ARG A 115 -9.79 3.00 3.94
N GLY A 116 -8.66 2.94 3.25
CA GLY A 116 -8.19 4.12 2.54
C GLY A 116 -7.42 3.88 1.27
N LEU A 117 -7.02 5.00 0.69
CA LEU A 117 -5.98 5.09 -0.30
C LEU A 117 -4.66 5.37 0.41
N GLU A 118 -3.63 4.66 0.02
CA GLU A 118 -2.24 5.03 0.29
C GLU A 118 -1.59 5.48 -1.02
N VAL A 119 -1.28 6.76 -1.12
CA VAL A 119 -0.71 7.32 -2.34
C VAL A 119 0.77 7.61 -2.11
N PHE A 120 1.63 6.87 -2.80
CA PHE A 120 3.04 7.24 -2.91
C PHE A 120 3.14 8.40 -3.89
N VAL A 121 3.73 9.49 -3.43
CA VAL A 121 3.87 10.71 -4.22
C VAL A 121 5.33 10.95 -4.49
N PHE A 122 5.71 10.83 -5.75
CA PHE A 122 7.07 11.11 -6.20
C PHE A 122 7.03 12.27 -7.21
N PRO A 123 7.36 13.51 -6.79
CA PRO A 123 7.22 14.67 -7.66
C PRO A 123 8.09 14.58 -8.92
N ARG A 124 7.46 14.60 -10.09
CA ARG A 124 8.12 14.62 -11.41
C ARG A 124 7.37 15.60 -12.33
N PRO A 125 7.72 16.91 -12.29
CA PRO A 125 6.95 17.95 -13.01
C PRO A 125 7.08 17.86 -14.54
N ARG A 126 8.07 17.12 -15.03
CA ARG A 126 8.26 16.87 -16.46
C ARG A 126 7.30 15.79 -16.93
N LYS A 127 6.52 16.08 -17.97
CA LYS A 127 5.57 15.10 -18.55
C LYS A 127 6.26 13.91 -19.23
N ASP A 128 7.43 14.17 -19.82
CA ASP A 128 8.26 13.21 -20.56
C ASP A 128 9.28 12.48 -19.66
N ASP A 129 8.99 12.41 -18.36
CA ASP A 129 9.91 11.84 -17.39
C ASP A 129 9.95 10.30 -17.50
N ALA A 130 11.12 9.78 -17.89
CA ALA A 130 11.29 8.35 -18.16
C ALA A 130 11.02 7.44 -16.94
N VAL A 131 11.29 7.91 -15.72
CA VAL A 131 11.01 7.15 -14.49
C VAL A 131 9.51 7.08 -14.26
N ALA A 132 8.82 8.22 -14.37
CA ALA A 132 7.36 8.27 -14.24
C ALA A 132 6.66 7.40 -15.31
N GLU A 133 7.12 7.45 -16.56
CA GLU A 133 6.59 6.60 -17.64
C GLU A 133 6.82 5.11 -17.38
N ALA A 134 8.01 4.72 -16.92
CA ALA A 134 8.34 3.34 -16.62
C ALA A 134 7.48 2.79 -15.48
N GLU A 135 7.37 3.53 -14.38
CA GLU A 135 6.61 3.14 -13.19
C GLU A 135 5.09 3.10 -13.45
N ARG A 136 4.56 4.04 -14.24
CA ARG A 136 3.14 3.98 -14.64
C ARG A 136 2.84 2.70 -15.42
N ARG A 137 3.79 2.24 -16.24
CA ARG A 137 3.65 1.03 -17.07
C ARG A 137 3.81 -0.25 -16.26
N SER A 138 4.82 -0.34 -15.39
CA SER A 138 5.09 -1.55 -14.60
C SER A 138 4.11 -1.71 -13.44
N ARG A 139 3.65 -0.59 -12.85
CA ARG A 139 2.75 -0.57 -11.69
C ARG A 139 3.32 -1.34 -10.49
N ASP A 140 4.63 -1.33 -10.33
CA ASP A 140 5.32 -2.15 -9.32
C ASP A 140 4.90 -1.79 -7.87
N GLU A 141 4.46 -0.56 -7.64
CA GLU A 141 4.00 -0.10 -6.32
C GLU A 141 2.48 -0.17 -6.13
N ASP A 142 1.72 -0.60 -7.14
CA ASP A 142 0.28 -0.84 -7.00
C ASP A 142 0.05 -2.12 -6.18
N HIS A 143 -0.70 -2.04 -5.09
CA HIS A 143 -1.00 -3.21 -4.26
C HIS A 143 -2.24 -3.01 -3.38
N PHE A 144 -2.76 -4.12 -2.87
CA PHE A 144 -3.71 -4.11 -1.76
C PHE A 144 -3.01 -4.41 -0.45
N ALA A 145 -3.48 -3.87 0.66
CA ALA A 145 -2.90 -4.10 1.97
C ALA A 145 -3.89 -4.70 2.96
N LEU A 146 -3.43 -5.70 3.70
CA LEU A 146 -4.11 -6.23 4.88
C LEU A 146 -3.33 -5.84 6.13
N ARG A 147 -4.01 -5.21 7.08
CA ARG A 147 -3.43 -4.91 8.39
C ARG A 147 -3.65 -6.07 9.34
N VAL A 148 -2.56 -6.55 9.93
CA VAL A 148 -2.62 -7.57 10.98
C VAL A 148 -3.04 -6.91 12.29
N THR A 149 -4.18 -7.33 12.83
CA THR A 149 -4.78 -6.73 14.04
C THR A 149 -4.13 -7.20 15.33
N HIS A 150 -3.52 -8.38 15.32
CA HIS A 150 -2.83 -8.97 16.46
C HIS A 150 -1.46 -9.54 16.03
N PRO A 151 -0.44 -8.68 15.79
CA PRO A 151 0.85 -9.14 15.26
C PRO A 151 1.69 -9.95 16.26
N GLY A 152 1.46 -9.76 17.57
CA GLY A 152 2.16 -10.46 18.65
C GLY A 152 1.83 -11.95 18.75
N GLY A 153 2.59 -12.70 19.55
CA GLY A 153 2.32 -14.12 19.84
C GLY A 153 2.35 -15.05 18.62
N GLY A 154 3.08 -14.68 17.57
CA GLY A 154 3.13 -15.43 16.30
C GLY A 154 2.02 -15.10 15.30
N GLY A 155 1.15 -14.12 15.58
CA GLY A 155 0.06 -13.74 14.69
C GLY A 155 0.52 -13.31 13.30
N LEU A 156 1.55 -12.46 13.20
CA LEU A 156 2.13 -12.07 11.91
C LEU A 156 2.72 -13.27 11.16
N ALA A 157 3.43 -14.17 11.86
CA ALA A 157 4.04 -15.36 11.26
C ALA A 157 2.98 -16.32 10.72
N LEU A 158 1.88 -16.50 11.44
CA LEU A 158 0.75 -17.31 11.00
C LEU A 158 0.10 -16.73 9.73
N VAL A 159 -0.21 -15.43 9.71
CA VAL A 159 -0.81 -14.80 8.52
C VAL A 159 0.13 -14.92 7.32
N ARG A 160 1.43 -14.68 7.52
CA ARG A 160 2.44 -14.90 6.47
C ARG A 160 2.43 -16.35 5.96
N SER A 161 2.34 -17.34 6.85
CA SER A 161 2.25 -18.75 6.47
C SER A 161 1.02 -19.04 5.62
N LEU A 162 -0.14 -18.48 5.98
CA LEU A 162 -1.38 -18.66 5.19
C LEU A 162 -1.21 -18.10 3.77
N LEU A 163 -0.59 -16.93 3.63
CA LEU A 163 -0.37 -16.35 2.30
C LEU A 163 0.57 -17.18 1.43
N VAL A 164 1.65 -17.70 2.02
CA VAL A 164 2.67 -18.44 1.27
C VAL A 164 2.23 -19.87 1.00
N GLU A 165 1.81 -20.61 2.02
CA GLU A 165 1.57 -22.04 1.92
C GLU A 165 0.18 -22.35 1.36
N ASP A 166 -0.86 -21.65 1.83
CA ASP A 166 -2.24 -21.94 1.42
C ASP A 166 -2.67 -21.15 0.17
N LEU A 167 -2.13 -19.95 -0.03
CA LEU A 167 -2.45 -19.10 -1.19
C LEU A 167 -1.34 -19.04 -2.24
N SER A 168 -0.22 -19.74 -2.04
CA SER A 168 0.90 -19.80 -2.98
C SER A 168 1.44 -18.42 -3.40
N MET A 169 1.30 -17.41 -2.53
CA MET A 169 1.81 -16.07 -2.80
C MET A 169 3.33 -16.03 -2.60
N VAL A 170 4.04 -15.35 -3.49
CA VAL A 170 5.50 -15.30 -3.50
C VAL A 170 5.99 -14.06 -2.74
N PRO A 171 6.80 -14.19 -1.68
CA PRO A 171 7.36 -13.03 -0.99
C PRO A 171 8.20 -12.14 -1.92
N ASP A 172 7.92 -10.84 -1.91
CA ASP A 172 8.48 -9.78 -2.77
C ASP A 172 9.07 -8.62 -1.95
N GLY A 173 9.71 -9.00 -0.84
CA GLY A 173 10.45 -8.08 0.02
C GLY A 173 9.64 -7.53 1.20
N SER A 174 10.30 -6.67 1.96
CA SER A 174 9.79 -6.12 3.21
C SER A 174 10.42 -4.77 3.50
N GLY A 175 9.93 -4.10 4.55
CA GLY A 175 10.49 -2.83 4.99
C GLY A 175 9.93 -2.36 6.31
N HIS A 176 10.54 -1.31 6.82
CA HIS A 176 10.06 -0.57 7.99
C HIS A 176 10.14 0.92 7.71
N ASN A 177 9.03 1.62 7.92
CA ASN A 177 8.93 3.07 7.81
C ASN A 177 8.74 3.67 9.21
N PRO A 178 9.76 4.33 9.80
CA PRO A 178 9.65 4.89 11.15
C PRO A 178 8.73 6.13 11.22
N TYR A 179 8.43 6.76 10.08
CA TYR A 179 7.61 7.98 10.04
C TYR A 179 6.12 7.68 10.04
N GLU A 180 5.74 6.54 9.48
CA GLU A 180 4.37 6.10 9.43
C GLU A 180 3.98 5.49 10.78
N GLY A 181 3.00 6.06 11.50
CA GLY A 181 2.66 5.56 12.83
C GLY A 181 3.79 5.78 13.85
N ALA A 182 4.53 6.91 13.75
CA ALA A 182 5.66 7.21 14.64
C ALA A 182 5.35 7.06 16.14
N GLY A 183 4.11 7.36 16.56
CA GLY A 183 3.67 7.20 17.96
C GLY A 183 3.59 5.75 18.46
N VAL A 184 3.59 4.76 17.55
CA VAL A 184 3.55 3.32 17.86
C VAL A 184 4.81 2.59 17.38
N GLY A 185 5.89 3.33 17.11
CA GLY A 185 7.18 2.77 16.73
C GLY A 185 7.36 2.52 15.23
N GLY A 186 6.57 3.17 14.38
CA GLY A 186 6.66 3.06 12.92
C GLY A 186 5.68 2.04 12.34
N ARG A 187 5.82 1.75 11.04
CA ARG A 187 5.05 0.73 10.34
C ARG A 187 5.96 -0.25 9.63
N SER A 188 5.66 -1.55 9.74
CA SER A 188 6.37 -2.61 9.02
C SER A 188 5.48 -3.31 8.02
N VAL A 189 6.11 -3.69 6.92
CA VAL A 189 5.44 -4.21 5.73
C VAL A 189 6.15 -5.45 5.18
N LEU A 190 5.35 -6.42 4.73
CA LEU A 190 5.79 -7.57 3.95
C LEU A 190 5.00 -7.59 2.65
N TYR A 191 5.67 -7.76 1.51
CA TYR A 191 5.02 -7.78 0.21
C TYR A 191 5.01 -9.17 -0.38
N PHE A 192 3.97 -9.44 -1.16
CA PHE A 192 3.78 -10.71 -1.85
C PHE A 192 3.23 -10.46 -3.25
N THR A 193 3.71 -11.21 -4.22
CA THR A 193 3.14 -11.26 -5.57
C THR A 193 2.29 -12.51 -5.75
N ALA A 194 1.22 -12.37 -6.51
CA ALA A 194 0.26 -13.41 -6.84
C ALA A 194 -0.30 -13.15 -8.25
N PRO A 195 -1.01 -14.12 -8.87
CA PRO A 195 -1.52 -13.97 -10.23
C PRO A 195 -2.43 -12.74 -10.43
N GLY A 196 -3.23 -12.39 -9.42
CA GLY A 196 -4.14 -11.25 -9.47
C GLY A 196 -3.52 -9.91 -9.09
N GLY A 197 -2.25 -9.88 -8.68
CA GLY A 197 -1.53 -8.66 -8.34
C GLY A 197 -0.69 -8.81 -7.09
N ARG A 198 -0.53 -7.70 -6.36
CA ARG A 198 0.40 -7.58 -5.24
C ARG A 198 -0.36 -7.33 -3.94
N LEU A 199 0.07 -8.02 -2.87
CA LEU A 199 -0.47 -7.87 -1.52
C LEU A 199 0.61 -7.36 -0.57
N GLU A 200 0.26 -6.43 0.30
CA GLU A 200 1.02 -6.03 1.47
C GLU A 200 0.37 -6.61 2.73
N LEU A 201 1.19 -7.17 3.62
CA LEU A 201 0.83 -7.33 5.03
C LEU A 201 1.49 -6.22 5.83
N THR A 202 0.69 -5.51 6.62
CA THR A 202 1.13 -4.33 7.37
C THR A 202 0.84 -4.46 8.86
N CYS A 203 1.75 -4.04 9.72
CA CYS A 203 1.56 -4.02 11.17
C CYS A 203 2.35 -2.91 11.86
N ASP A 204 1.76 -2.31 12.91
CA ASP A 204 2.40 -1.26 13.69
C ASP A 204 3.67 -1.75 14.40
N GLY A 205 4.62 -0.84 14.55
CA GLY A 205 5.94 -1.06 15.13
C GLY A 205 6.92 -1.71 14.16
N SER A 206 8.13 -1.95 14.67
CA SER A 206 9.10 -2.82 14.02
C SER A 206 8.95 -4.23 14.60
N PRO A 207 8.84 -5.29 13.80
CA PRO A 207 8.93 -6.65 14.27
C PRO A 207 10.39 -6.92 14.68
N ALA A 208 10.78 -6.41 15.84
CA ALA A 208 12.02 -6.79 16.50
C ALA A 208 11.86 -8.22 17.04
N HIS A 209 12.58 -9.16 16.42
CA HIS A 209 12.93 -10.49 16.92
C HIS A 209 11.82 -11.36 17.53
N GLY A 210 10.98 -11.94 16.68
CA GLY A 210 10.33 -13.22 16.97
C GLY A 210 11.08 -14.35 16.25
N ALA A 211 12.20 -14.77 16.81
CA ALA A 211 12.78 -16.09 16.56
C ALA A 211 12.15 -17.11 17.52
#